data_AF-A0A1F5KEL6-F1
#
_entry.id   AF-A0A1F5KEL6-F1
#
_cell.length_a   1.000
_cell.length_b   1.000
_cell.length_c   1.000
_cell.angle_alpha   90.00
_cell.angle_beta   90.00
_cell.angle_gamma   90.00
#
_symmetry.space_group_name_H-M   'P 1'
#
loop_
_entity.id
_entity.type
_entity.pdbx_description
1 polymer ?
#
loop_
_entity_poly.entity_id
_entity_poly.type
_entity_poly.pdbx_seq_one_letter_code
_entity_poly.pdbx_strand_id
1 'polypeptide(L)'
;METKSENPFPIHLLDEEQKAAYFEWEKLFEICHNPPPENLEIGTIIMPTGYWMDRAPASLTLFKERFLKQDSSPHLVVTGKHSHPDLLRGGAGASKVIRAMNIYGKLTPKMKQNLIPDDYAENTKMQALNISAALAWRHISEPLVVVVSAEHLPRLYSTFIATILEIENPILETRLYSIAVFGDWESDIPKENRGKRYEQIPAEINRFPGYRAKGDVATEEELIRYVSWLKTNIYA
;
A
#
# COMPACT_ATOMS: atom_id res chain seq x y z
N MET A 1 15.54 -7.22 -14.84
CA MET A 1 16.79 -6.73 -14.22
C MET A 1 16.73 -7.19 -12.77
N GLU A 2 17.42 -8.28 -12.43
CA GLU A 2 17.43 -8.84 -11.07
C GLU A 2 18.13 -7.85 -10.13
N THR A 3 17.36 -7.18 -9.28
CA THR A 3 17.91 -6.40 -8.18
C THR A 3 18.43 -7.37 -7.12
N LYS A 4 19.76 -7.51 -7.03
CA LYS A 4 20.42 -7.99 -5.82
C LYS A 4 19.76 -7.32 -4.61
N SER A 5 19.37 -8.10 -3.60
CA SER A 5 18.71 -7.57 -2.40
C SER A 5 19.67 -6.61 -1.70
N GLU A 6 19.51 -5.31 -1.90
CA GLU A 6 20.30 -4.29 -1.20
C GLU A 6 19.98 -4.26 0.32
N ASN A 7 19.00 -5.06 0.76
CA ASN A 7 18.62 -5.20 2.16
C ASN A 7 18.01 -6.59 2.44
N PRO A 8 18.84 -7.65 2.59
CA PRO A 8 18.33 -8.99 2.88
C PRO A 8 17.65 -9.02 4.24
N PHE A 9 16.53 -9.73 4.34
CA PHE A 9 15.82 -9.88 5.61
C PHE A 9 16.71 -10.65 6.62
N PRO A 10 16.82 -10.21 7.89
CA PRO A 10 17.71 -10.81 8.86
C PRO A 10 17.10 -12.09 9.48
N ILE A 11 16.88 -13.13 8.66
CA ILE A 11 16.26 -14.41 9.07
C ILE A 11 17.01 -15.05 10.26
N HIS A 12 18.32 -14.83 10.36
CA HIS A 12 19.16 -15.36 11.43
C HIS A 12 18.85 -14.78 12.82
N LEU A 13 18.11 -13.67 12.89
CA LEU A 13 17.66 -13.06 14.15
C LEU A 13 16.31 -13.63 14.64
N LEU A 14 15.65 -14.46 13.84
CA LEU A 14 14.35 -15.02 14.17
C LEU A 14 14.45 -16.35 14.91
N ASP A 15 13.52 -16.58 15.85
CA ASP A 15 13.24 -17.93 16.37
C ASP A 15 12.44 -18.78 15.35
N GLU A 16 12.20 -20.06 15.65
CA GLU A 16 11.53 -20.99 14.71
C GLU A 16 10.07 -20.61 14.41
N GLU A 17 9.34 -20.05 15.38
CA GLU A 17 7.96 -19.60 15.17
C GLU A 17 7.93 -18.37 14.27
N GLN A 18 8.84 -17.42 14.53
CA GLN A 18 9.01 -16.22 13.72
C GLN A 18 9.46 -16.56 12.30
N LYS A 19 10.32 -17.56 12.11
CA LYS A 19 10.71 -18.04 10.77
C LYS A 19 9.52 -18.60 10.00
N ALA A 20 8.66 -19.39 10.65
CA ALA A 20 7.45 -19.90 10.00
C ALA A 20 6.55 -18.75 9.51
N ALA A 21 6.35 -17.72 10.36
CA ALA A 21 5.62 -16.52 9.98
C ALA A 21 6.30 -15.75 8.83
N TYR A 22 7.63 -15.65 8.84
CA TYR A 22 8.39 -15.03 7.74
C TYR A 22 8.15 -15.74 6.41
N PHE A 23 8.23 -17.08 6.36
CA PHE A 23 8.01 -17.82 5.11
C PHE A 23 6.56 -17.73 4.61
N GLU A 24 5.57 -17.67 5.50
CA GLU A 24 4.19 -17.37 5.09
C GLU A 24 4.08 -15.95 4.51
N TRP A 25 4.71 -14.97 5.17
CA TRP A 25 4.77 -13.60 4.65
C TRP A 25 5.44 -13.52 3.29
N GLU A 26 6.59 -14.16 3.11
CA GLU A 26 7.37 -14.14 1.87
C GLU A 26 6.53 -14.67 0.70
N LYS A 27 5.85 -15.80 0.90
CA LYS A 27 4.93 -16.37 -0.08
C LYS A 27 3.80 -15.40 -0.46
N LEU A 28 3.14 -14.78 0.52
CA LEU A 28 2.08 -13.81 0.25
C LEU A 28 2.64 -12.53 -0.39
N PHE A 29 3.83 -12.11 0.01
CA PHE A 29 4.51 -10.94 -0.52
C PHE A 29 4.82 -11.11 -2.01
N GLU A 30 5.30 -12.27 -2.44
CA GLU A 30 5.56 -12.56 -3.86
C GLU A 30 4.29 -12.45 -4.72
N ILE A 31 3.13 -12.86 -4.19
CA ILE A 31 1.85 -12.73 -4.88
C ILE A 31 1.40 -11.26 -4.91
N CYS A 32 1.48 -10.59 -3.76
CA CYS A 32 0.97 -9.23 -3.59
C CYS A 32 1.85 -8.17 -4.22
N HIS A 33 3.17 -8.39 -4.36
CA HIS A 33 4.11 -7.44 -4.93
C HIS A 33 4.11 -7.51 -6.46
N ASN A 34 3.21 -6.74 -7.06
CA ASN A 34 2.98 -6.70 -8.49
C ASN A 34 3.08 -5.25 -9.01
N PRO A 35 4.31 -4.73 -9.20
CA PRO A 35 4.48 -3.37 -9.70
C PRO A 35 3.85 -3.22 -11.10
N PRO A 36 3.34 -2.02 -11.43
CA PRO A 36 2.77 -1.78 -12.75
C PRO A 36 3.86 -1.87 -13.84
N PRO A 37 3.52 -2.33 -15.06
CA PRO A 37 4.42 -2.25 -16.21
C PRO A 37 4.95 -0.83 -16.44
N GLU A 38 6.20 -0.69 -16.89
CA GLU A 38 6.86 0.61 -17.00
C GLU A 38 6.07 1.63 -17.83
N ASN A 39 5.51 1.17 -18.95
CA ASN A 39 4.78 1.99 -19.92
C ASN A 39 3.28 2.13 -19.62
N LEU A 40 2.78 1.59 -18.51
CA LEU A 40 1.38 1.74 -18.13
C LEU A 40 1.13 3.16 -17.60
N GLU A 41 0.14 3.87 -18.15
CA GLU A 41 -0.38 5.10 -17.53
C GLU A 41 -1.00 4.78 -16.18
N ILE A 42 -0.72 5.57 -15.13
CA ILE A 42 -1.27 5.34 -13.80
C ILE A 42 -2.27 6.45 -13.52
N GLY A 43 -3.50 6.07 -13.15
CA GLY A 43 -4.52 7.05 -12.78
C GLY A 43 -4.35 7.54 -11.35
N THR A 44 -4.02 6.63 -10.41
CA THR A 44 -3.96 6.97 -8.99
C THR A 44 -2.88 6.22 -8.23
N ILE A 45 -2.15 6.94 -7.39
CA ILE A 45 -1.23 6.39 -6.40
C ILE A 45 -1.89 6.51 -5.02
N ILE A 46 -1.93 5.41 -4.28
CA ILE A 46 -2.54 5.31 -2.96
C ILE A 46 -1.44 5.14 -1.93
N MET A 47 -1.40 6.05 -0.95
CA MET A 47 -0.44 6.00 0.14
C MET A 47 -1.16 5.99 1.50
N PRO A 48 -1.19 4.84 2.20
CA PRO A 48 -1.76 4.77 3.54
C PRO A 48 -0.88 5.53 4.55
N THR A 49 -1.49 6.18 5.55
CA THR A 49 -0.78 7.04 6.51
C THR A 49 0.08 6.30 7.54
N GLY A 50 -0.13 4.99 7.77
CA GLY A 50 0.77 4.19 8.61
C GLY A 50 2.20 4.28 8.10
N TYR A 51 3.19 4.49 8.97
CA TYR A 51 4.62 4.55 8.61
C TYR A 51 4.90 5.56 7.46
N TRP A 52 4.12 6.66 7.40
CA TRP A 52 4.16 7.57 6.25
C TRP A 52 5.54 8.17 5.98
N MET A 53 6.43 8.24 6.98
CA MET A 53 7.79 8.75 6.79
C MET A 53 8.61 7.87 5.84
N ASP A 54 8.33 6.57 5.77
CA ASP A 54 8.95 5.65 4.81
C ASP A 54 8.29 5.75 3.44
N ARG A 55 6.95 5.80 3.44
CA ARG A 55 6.14 5.67 2.22
C ARG A 55 6.08 6.96 1.42
N ALA A 56 6.12 8.11 2.09
CA ALA A 56 5.92 9.40 1.44
C ALA A 56 7.05 9.80 0.49
N PRO A 57 8.35 9.57 0.78
CA PRO A 57 9.41 9.76 -0.19
C PRO A 57 9.19 8.94 -1.48
N ALA A 58 8.94 7.64 -1.36
CA ALA A 58 8.71 6.75 -2.50
C ALA A 58 7.46 7.15 -3.31
N SER A 59 6.35 7.42 -2.61
CA SER A 59 5.08 7.83 -3.23
C SER A 59 5.21 9.18 -3.95
N LEU A 60 5.93 10.15 -3.37
CA LEU A 60 6.19 11.44 -4.00
C LEU A 60 7.08 11.33 -5.23
N THR A 61 8.12 10.49 -5.18
CA THR A 61 8.99 10.25 -6.32
C THR A 61 8.19 9.66 -7.47
N LEU A 62 7.44 8.58 -7.21
CA LEU A 62 6.56 7.96 -8.20
C LEU A 62 5.55 8.96 -8.77
N PHE A 63 4.85 9.71 -7.91
CA PHE A 63 3.88 10.72 -8.32
C PHE A 63 4.48 11.78 -9.22
N LYS A 64 5.60 12.39 -8.83
CA LYS A 64 6.27 13.42 -9.64
C LYS A 64 6.74 12.87 -10.98
N GLU A 65 7.32 11.67 -10.99
CA GLU A 65 7.78 11.05 -12.22
C GLU A 65 6.64 10.77 -13.19
N ARG A 66 5.54 10.18 -12.70
CA ARG A 66 4.35 9.90 -13.52
C ARG A 66 3.70 11.19 -14.01
N PHE A 67 3.54 12.17 -13.14
CA PHE A 67 2.98 13.48 -13.48
C PHE A 67 3.73 14.22 -14.60
N LEU A 68 5.04 14.01 -14.72
CA LEU A 68 5.86 14.65 -15.75
C LEU A 68 5.95 13.84 -17.05
N LYS A 69 5.73 12.53 -17.00
CA LYS A 69 5.99 11.60 -18.11
C LYS A 69 4.73 11.07 -18.81
N GLN A 70 3.58 11.12 -18.16
CA GLN A 70 2.30 10.60 -18.68
C GLN A 70 1.44 11.75 -19.23
N ASP A 71 0.58 11.43 -20.19
CA ASP A 71 -0.35 12.40 -20.79
C ASP A 71 -1.42 12.79 -19.77
N SER A 72 -1.92 11.79 -19.04
CA SER A 72 -2.87 11.96 -17.95
C SER A 72 -2.13 12.20 -16.63
N SER A 73 -2.47 13.30 -15.93
CA SER A 73 -1.90 13.55 -14.61
C SER A 73 -2.49 12.59 -13.57
N PRO A 74 -1.66 11.81 -12.84
CA PRO A 74 -2.16 10.93 -11.80
C PRO A 74 -2.66 11.72 -10.59
N HIS A 75 -3.52 11.11 -9.79
CA HIS A 75 -3.81 11.53 -8.43
C HIS A 75 -2.85 10.87 -7.43
N LEU A 76 -2.57 11.54 -6.32
CA LEU A 76 -1.95 10.95 -5.13
C LEU A 76 -2.91 11.05 -3.96
N VAL A 77 -3.56 9.93 -3.64
CA VAL A 77 -4.46 9.82 -2.51
C VAL A 77 -3.68 9.38 -1.29
N VAL A 78 -3.70 10.20 -0.25
CA VAL A 78 -3.20 9.80 1.07
C VAL A 78 -4.39 9.39 1.92
N THR A 79 -4.41 8.17 2.45
CA THR A 79 -5.59 7.62 3.14
C THR A 79 -5.27 7.13 4.55
N GLY A 80 -6.13 7.51 5.50
CA GLY A 80 -6.09 7.07 6.89
C GLY A 80 -6.25 8.23 7.87
N LYS A 81 -7.21 8.10 8.77
CA LYS A 81 -7.55 9.06 9.84
C LYS A 81 -6.36 9.34 10.76
N HIS A 82 -5.65 8.29 11.13
CA HIS A 82 -4.51 8.35 12.03
C HIS A 82 -3.43 7.37 11.57
N SER A 83 -2.21 7.85 11.34
CA SER A 83 -1.06 6.96 11.15
C SER A 83 -0.76 6.11 12.40
N HIS A 84 -1.17 6.61 13.57
CA HIS A 84 -0.93 5.98 14.88
C HIS A 84 -2.12 6.22 15.81
N PRO A 85 -3.16 5.37 15.78
CA PRO A 85 -4.31 5.51 16.68
C PRO A 85 -3.91 5.39 18.16
N ASP A 86 -2.80 4.70 18.46
CA ASP A 86 -2.33 4.44 19.83
C ASP A 86 -1.54 5.62 20.45
N LEU A 87 -1.15 6.63 19.66
CA LEU A 87 -0.47 7.82 20.20
C LEU A 87 -1.50 8.78 20.79
N LEU A 88 -1.12 9.49 21.87
CA LEU A 88 -1.96 10.44 22.63
C LEU A 88 -2.65 11.56 21.80
N ARG A 89 -2.37 11.66 20.50
CA ARG A 89 -2.98 12.60 19.53
C ARG A 89 -3.23 11.99 18.14
N GLY A 90 -3.25 10.67 17.99
CA GLY A 90 -3.62 10.01 16.73
C GLY A 90 -2.60 10.14 15.57
N GLY A 91 -1.30 10.30 15.85
CA GLY A 91 -0.28 10.39 14.80
C GLY A 91 -0.50 11.52 13.78
N ALA A 92 -0.42 11.20 12.49
CA ALA A 92 -0.72 12.08 11.38
C ALA A 92 -1.83 11.50 10.48
N GLY A 93 -2.91 12.26 10.31
CA GLY A 93 -3.92 11.99 9.28
C GLY A 93 -3.45 12.43 7.90
N ALA A 94 -4.20 12.03 6.88
CA ALA A 94 -3.89 12.29 5.47
C ALA A 94 -3.59 13.77 5.17
N SER A 95 -4.41 14.71 5.62
CA SER A 95 -4.19 16.14 5.38
C SER A 95 -2.87 16.63 5.99
N LYS A 96 -2.50 16.12 7.17
CA LYS A 96 -1.25 16.48 7.85
C LYS A 96 -0.04 15.92 7.10
N VAL A 97 -0.15 14.70 6.59
CA VAL A 97 0.89 14.08 5.76
C VAL A 97 1.06 14.83 4.44
N ILE A 98 -0.03 15.17 3.74
CA ILE A 98 0.00 16.01 2.52
C ILE A 98 0.64 17.38 2.80
N ARG A 99 0.32 18.02 3.93
CA ARG A 99 0.96 19.28 4.32
C ARG A 99 2.48 19.12 4.48
N ALA A 100 2.93 18.04 5.10
CA ALA A 100 4.36 17.75 5.20
C ALA A 100 4.97 17.55 3.80
N MET A 101 4.35 16.71 2.97
CA MET A 101 4.78 16.46 1.58
C MET A 101 4.88 17.74 0.75
N ASN A 102 3.98 18.70 0.96
CA ASN A 102 4.03 20.00 0.29
C ASN A 102 5.24 20.86 0.71
N ILE A 103 5.71 20.72 1.95
CA ILE A 103 6.85 21.48 2.47
C ILE A 103 8.17 20.90 1.93
N TYR A 104 8.36 19.57 1.98
CA TYR A 104 9.63 18.95 1.60
C TYR A 104 9.67 18.41 0.16
N GLY A 105 8.52 18.17 -0.47
CA GLY A 105 8.40 17.47 -1.75
C GLY A 105 8.65 18.32 -3.00
N LYS A 106 8.79 19.65 -2.84
CA LYS A 106 9.02 20.62 -3.94
C LYS A 106 7.98 20.54 -5.07
N LEU A 107 6.70 20.45 -4.71
CA LEU A 107 5.59 20.29 -5.65
C LEU A 107 5.19 21.62 -6.33
N THR A 108 4.89 21.57 -7.62
CA THR A 108 4.32 22.70 -8.38
C THR A 108 2.85 22.94 -7.99
N PRO A 109 2.27 24.12 -8.27
CA PRO A 109 0.84 24.36 -8.01
C PRO A 109 -0.09 23.33 -8.68
N LYS A 110 0.21 22.90 -9.91
CA LYS A 110 -0.58 21.88 -10.63
C LYS A 110 -0.50 20.50 -9.97
N MET A 111 0.68 20.11 -9.49
CA MET A 111 0.86 18.87 -8.73
C MET A 111 0.04 18.89 -7.43
N LYS A 112 0.00 20.02 -6.72
CA LYS A 112 -0.73 20.16 -5.46
C LYS A 112 -2.24 19.94 -5.61
N GLN A 113 -2.81 20.28 -6.77
CA GLN A 113 -4.23 20.08 -7.06
C GLN A 113 -4.61 18.60 -7.21
N ASN A 114 -3.63 17.72 -7.45
CA ASN A 114 -3.84 16.28 -7.62
C ASN A 114 -3.53 15.48 -6.34
N LEU A 115 -3.36 16.17 -5.20
CA LEU A 115 -3.21 15.53 -3.89
C LEU A 115 -4.57 15.46 -3.22
N ILE A 116 -5.00 14.26 -2.84
CA ILE A 116 -6.32 14.03 -2.24
C ILE A 116 -6.13 13.47 -0.81
N PRO A 117 -6.54 14.20 0.23
CA PRO A 117 -6.59 13.66 1.58
C PRO A 117 -7.86 12.84 1.81
N ASP A 118 -7.71 11.64 2.36
CA ASP A 118 -8.77 10.88 3.02
C ASP A 118 -8.45 10.74 4.52
N ASP A 119 -8.97 11.68 5.31
CA ASP A 119 -8.82 11.73 6.77
C ASP A 119 -9.88 10.89 7.52
N TYR A 120 -10.73 10.13 6.82
CA TYR A 120 -11.88 9.46 7.43
C TYR A 120 -11.67 7.96 7.65
N ALA A 121 -10.80 7.33 6.87
CA ALA A 121 -10.59 5.89 6.97
C ALA A 121 -9.93 5.48 8.30
N GLU A 122 -10.68 4.80 9.17
CA GLU A 122 -10.20 4.38 10.50
C GLU A 122 -9.35 3.11 10.46
N ASN A 123 -9.50 2.30 9.42
CA ASN A 123 -8.80 1.04 9.23
C ASN A 123 -8.62 0.74 7.74
N THR A 124 -7.83 -0.28 7.42
CA THR A 124 -7.50 -0.64 6.02
C THR A 124 -8.71 -0.99 5.17
N LYS A 125 -9.78 -1.57 5.73
CA LYS A 125 -11.02 -1.87 4.99
C LYS A 125 -11.73 -0.58 4.58
N MET A 126 -11.84 0.39 5.48
CA MET A 126 -12.38 1.71 5.15
C MET A 126 -11.52 2.45 4.13
N GLN A 127 -10.19 2.28 4.15
CA GLN A 127 -9.31 2.85 3.11
C GLN A 127 -9.70 2.29 1.73
N ALA A 128 -9.85 0.97 1.62
CA ALA A 128 -10.26 0.33 0.37
C ALA A 128 -11.66 0.80 -0.09
N LEU A 129 -12.65 0.82 0.81
CA LEU A 129 -14.00 1.29 0.52
C LEU A 129 -14.03 2.75 0.05
N ASN A 130 -13.27 3.64 0.71
CA ASN A 130 -13.19 5.05 0.33
C ASN A 130 -12.54 5.23 -1.05
N ILE A 131 -11.52 4.44 -1.38
CA ILE A 131 -10.90 4.44 -2.70
C ILE A 131 -11.88 3.95 -3.78
N SER A 132 -12.58 2.84 -3.54
CA SER A 132 -13.60 2.34 -4.48
C SER A 132 -14.72 3.36 -4.69
N ALA A 133 -15.18 4.03 -3.63
CA ALA A 133 -16.18 5.10 -3.76
C ALA A 133 -15.65 6.30 -4.55
N ALA A 134 -14.41 6.73 -4.31
CA ALA A 134 -13.79 7.81 -5.06
C ALA A 134 -13.64 7.48 -6.55
N LEU A 135 -13.37 6.21 -6.87
CA LEU A 135 -13.31 5.72 -8.25
C LEU A 135 -14.70 5.74 -8.91
N ALA A 136 -15.71 5.19 -8.23
CA ALA A 136 -17.09 5.17 -8.72
C ALA A 136 -17.65 6.58 -8.99
N TRP A 137 -17.25 7.56 -8.18
CA TRP A 137 -17.65 8.97 -8.35
C TRP A 137 -16.73 9.77 -9.28
N ARG A 138 -15.76 9.12 -9.93
CA ARG A 138 -14.80 9.74 -10.87
C ARG A 138 -13.98 10.88 -10.25
N HIS A 139 -13.73 10.82 -8.94
CA HIS A 139 -12.82 11.73 -8.26
C HIS A 139 -11.35 11.31 -8.47
N ILE A 140 -11.13 10.04 -8.79
CA ILE A 140 -9.84 9.46 -9.12
C ILE A 140 -9.99 8.55 -10.35
N SER A 141 -8.88 8.07 -10.88
CA SER A 141 -8.86 7.23 -12.09
C SER A 141 -7.99 5.99 -11.91
N GLU A 142 -8.30 4.97 -12.71
CA GLU A 142 -7.50 3.76 -12.84
C GLU A 142 -6.38 3.93 -13.87
N PRO A 143 -5.37 3.04 -13.89
CA PRO A 143 -5.04 2.01 -12.88
C PRO A 143 -4.62 2.58 -11.52
N LEU A 144 -4.88 1.81 -10.46
CA LEU A 144 -4.50 2.14 -9.09
C LEU A 144 -3.15 1.50 -8.74
N VAL A 145 -2.31 2.22 -8.00
CA VAL A 145 -1.05 1.70 -7.46
C VAL A 145 -0.98 1.99 -5.99
N VAL A 146 -0.91 0.96 -5.15
CA VAL A 146 -0.70 1.14 -3.72
C VAL A 146 0.77 1.10 -3.35
N VAL A 147 1.25 2.11 -2.64
CA VAL A 147 2.63 2.23 -2.17
C VAL A 147 2.66 2.07 -0.66
N VAL A 148 3.27 1.00 -0.18
CA VAL A 148 3.20 0.58 1.21
C VAL A 148 4.51 -0.07 1.65
N SER A 149 4.85 0.03 2.93
CA SER A 149 6.03 -0.63 3.49
C SER A 149 5.93 -2.15 3.30
N ALA A 150 7.04 -2.82 3.02
CA ALA A 150 7.08 -4.23 2.63
C ALA A 150 6.41 -5.15 3.66
N GLU A 151 6.65 -4.93 4.95
CA GLU A 151 6.08 -5.73 6.04
C GLU A 151 4.55 -5.65 6.11
N HIS A 152 3.95 -4.57 5.60
CA HIS A 152 2.51 -4.34 5.61
C HIS A 152 1.81 -4.70 4.29
N LEU A 153 2.57 -4.95 3.22
CA LEU A 153 2.03 -5.13 1.88
C LEU A 153 1.00 -6.27 1.80
N PRO A 154 1.28 -7.50 2.29
CA PRO A 154 0.33 -8.60 2.17
C PRO A 154 -1.03 -8.28 2.75
N ARG A 155 -1.09 -7.74 3.98
CA ARG A 155 -2.37 -7.46 4.64
C ARG A 155 -3.13 -6.37 3.90
N LEU A 156 -2.43 -5.29 3.55
CA LEU A 156 -3.07 -4.16 2.91
C LEU A 156 -3.61 -4.51 1.52
N TYR A 157 -2.79 -5.15 0.70
CA TYR A 157 -3.21 -5.58 -0.63
C TYR A 157 -4.37 -6.58 -0.55
N SER A 158 -4.28 -7.58 0.35
CA SER A 158 -5.36 -8.57 0.53
C SER A 158 -6.69 -7.94 0.97
N THR A 159 -6.66 -6.90 1.81
CA THR A 159 -7.89 -6.17 2.18
C THR A 159 -8.47 -5.40 1.00
N PHE A 160 -7.63 -4.76 0.19
CA PHE A 160 -8.09 -4.09 -1.02
C PHE A 160 -8.71 -5.09 -2.01
N ILE A 161 -8.08 -6.24 -2.23
CA ILE A 161 -8.61 -7.28 -3.12
C ILE A 161 -9.94 -7.83 -2.58
N ALA A 162 -10.03 -8.16 -1.29
CA ALA A 162 -11.31 -8.60 -0.71
C ALA A 162 -12.43 -7.57 -0.94
N THR A 163 -12.12 -6.28 -0.78
CA THR A 163 -13.08 -5.19 -1.00
C THR A 163 -13.47 -5.07 -2.47
N ILE A 164 -12.52 -5.15 -3.41
CA ILE A 164 -12.80 -5.15 -4.85
C ILE A 164 -13.68 -6.34 -5.22
N LEU A 165 -13.34 -7.54 -4.75
CA LEU A 165 -14.13 -8.75 -5.00
C LEU A 165 -15.54 -8.65 -4.40
N GLU A 166 -15.69 -8.03 -3.24
CA GLU A 166 -17.01 -7.79 -2.62
C GLU A 166 -17.87 -6.84 -3.47
N ILE A 167 -17.26 -5.81 -4.08
CA ILE A 167 -17.97 -4.78 -4.86
C ILE A 167 -18.23 -5.20 -6.31
N GLU A 168 -17.28 -5.89 -6.95
CA GLU A 168 -17.25 -6.12 -8.41
C GLU A 168 -17.56 -7.57 -8.82
N ASN A 169 -17.98 -8.44 -7.90
CA ASN A 169 -18.35 -9.81 -8.28
C ASN A 169 -19.68 -9.82 -9.08
N PRO A 170 -19.73 -10.47 -10.28
CA PRO A 170 -18.75 -11.39 -10.87
C PRO A 170 -17.81 -10.81 -11.94
N ILE A 171 -17.90 -9.52 -12.26
CA ILE A 171 -17.13 -8.89 -13.34
C ILE A 171 -16.11 -7.93 -12.75
N LEU A 172 -14.86 -8.37 -12.69
CA LEU A 172 -13.74 -7.53 -12.25
C LEU A 172 -13.43 -6.44 -13.27
N GLU A 173 -13.29 -5.22 -12.78
CA GLU A 173 -12.94 -4.04 -13.57
C GLU A 173 -11.73 -3.33 -12.98
N THR A 174 -11.65 -3.20 -11.65
CA THR A 174 -10.61 -2.41 -10.99
C THR A 174 -9.22 -3.04 -11.12
N ARG A 175 -8.25 -2.28 -11.64
CA ARG A 175 -6.84 -2.65 -11.78
C ARG A 175 -5.98 -2.05 -10.67
N LEU A 176 -5.69 -2.87 -9.66
CA LEU A 176 -4.80 -2.54 -8.54
C LEU A 176 -3.43 -3.23 -8.63
N TYR A 177 -2.39 -2.42 -8.76
CA TYR A 177 -0.97 -2.80 -8.64
C TYR A 177 -0.41 -2.40 -7.28
N SER A 178 0.76 -2.90 -6.92
CA SER A 178 1.42 -2.55 -5.66
C SER A 178 2.93 -2.34 -5.80
N ILE A 179 3.47 -1.46 -4.95
CA ILE A 179 4.90 -1.23 -4.82
C ILE A 179 5.26 -1.30 -3.33
N ALA A 180 6.16 -2.22 -3.00
CA ALA A 180 6.73 -2.35 -1.67
C ALA A 180 7.82 -1.31 -1.45
N VAL A 181 7.81 -0.67 -0.28
CA VAL A 181 8.89 0.18 0.21
C VAL A 181 9.68 -0.59 1.25
N PHE A 182 10.95 -0.85 0.95
CA PHE A 182 11.88 -1.46 1.89
C PHE A 182 12.61 -0.38 2.69
N GLY A 183 12.58 -0.51 4.00
CA GLY A 183 13.49 0.23 4.88
C GLY A 183 14.42 -0.73 5.60
N ASP A 184 15.41 -0.20 6.31
CA ASP A 184 16.36 -1.01 7.07
C ASP A 184 15.64 -1.91 8.09
N TRP A 185 15.87 -3.22 8.00
CA TRP A 185 15.19 -4.24 8.80
C TRP A 185 15.58 -4.19 10.28
N GLU A 186 16.82 -3.81 10.56
CA GLU A 186 17.39 -3.76 11.90
C GLU A 186 17.26 -2.37 12.54
N SER A 187 16.77 -1.38 11.78
CA SER A 187 16.43 -0.07 12.29
C SER A 187 15.15 -0.10 13.14
N ASP A 188 15.11 0.76 14.16
CA ASP A 188 13.84 1.08 14.81
C ASP A 188 12.94 1.83 13.82
N ILE A 189 11.64 1.56 13.89
CA ILE A 189 10.69 2.30 13.06
C ILE A 189 10.69 3.77 13.52
N PRO A 190 10.98 4.75 12.64
CA PRO A 190 11.17 6.11 13.07
C PRO A 190 9.98 6.67 13.83
N LYS A 191 10.22 7.17 15.05
CA LYS A 191 9.21 7.75 15.95
C LYS A 191 8.10 6.77 16.36
N GLU A 192 8.34 5.47 16.26
CA GLU A 192 7.43 4.43 16.70
C GLU A 192 8.16 3.52 17.69
N ASN A 193 7.73 3.50 18.96
CA ASN A 193 8.27 2.58 19.96
C ASN A 193 7.67 1.17 19.77
N ARG A 194 7.81 0.62 18.56
CA ARG A 194 7.21 -0.65 18.12
C ARG A 194 8.25 -1.73 17.85
N GLY A 195 9.49 -1.49 18.26
CA GLY A 195 10.61 -2.40 18.05
C GLY A 195 11.25 -2.28 16.68
N LYS A 196 11.93 -3.34 16.26
CA LYS A 196 12.61 -3.42 14.98
C LYS A 196 11.62 -3.70 13.86
N ARG A 197 11.97 -3.29 12.63
CA ARG A 197 11.11 -3.52 11.46
C ARG A 197 10.91 -5.01 11.19
N TYR A 198 11.95 -5.83 11.36
CA TYR A 198 11.83 -7.28 11.14
C TYR A 198 10.81 -7.95 12.08
N GLU A 199 10.60 -7.40 13.28
CA GLU A 199 9.64 -7.92 14.27
C GLU A 199 8.18 -7.69 13.84
N GLN A 200 7.92 -6.80 12.87
CA GLN A 200 6.57 -6.54 12.39
C GLN A 200 6.02 -7.67 11.54
N ILE A 201 6.87 -8.45 10.85
CA ILE A 201 6.40 -9.52 9.96
C ILE A 201 5.65 -10.61 10.76
N PRO A 202 6.23 -11.20 11.83
CA PRO A 202 5.49 -12.13 12.67
C PRO A 202 4.21 -11.52 13.26
N ALA A 203 4.27 -10.25 13.69
CA ALA A 203 3.10 -9.57 14.27
C ALA A 203 1.96 -9.39 13.25
N GLU A 204 2.28 -9.08 11.99
CA GLU A 204 1.29 -8.92 10.92
C GLU A 204 0.69 -10.28 10.53
N ILE A 205 1.52 -11.32 10.34
CA ILE A 205 1.06 -12.66 9.99
C ILE A 205 0.22 -13.30 11.09
N ASN A 206 0.57 -13.13 12.35
CA ASN A 206 -0.23 -13.64 13.46
C ASN A 206 -1.64 -13.01 13.53
N ARG A 207 -1.88 -11.87 12.88
CA ARG A 207 -3.21 -11.25 12.76
C ARG A 207 -4.02 -11.77 11.57
N PHE A 208 -3.38 -12.33 10.54
CA PHE A 208 -4.04 -12.78 9.31
C PHE A 208 -5.20 -13.76 9.56
N PRO A 209 -5.07 -14.80 10.41
CA PRO A 209 -6.16 -15.74 10.67
C PRO A 209 -7.44 -15.04 11.15
N GLY A 210 -7.29 -14.04 12.05
CA GLY A 210 -8.41 -13.26 12.56
C GLY A 210 -9.08 -12.38 11.51
N TYR A 211 -8.30 -11.80 10.57
CA TYR A 211 -8.86 -11.03 9.46
C TYR A 211 -9.51 -11.92 8.39
N ARG A 212 -8.90 -13.07 8.07
CA ARG A 212 -9.45 -14.07 7.12
C ARG A 212 -10.81 -14.57 7.61
N ALA A 213 -10.93 -14.89 8.90
CA ALA A 213 -12.20 -15.35 9.50
C ALA A 213 -13.33 -14.30 9.40
N LYS A 214 -13.00 -13.01 9.32
CA LYS A 214 -13.96 -11.91 9.15
C LYS A 214 -14.27 -11.57 7.68
N GLY A 215 -13.52 -12.14 6.73
CA GLY A 215 -13.56 -11.74 5.33
C GLY A 215 -12.93 -10.36 5.06
N ASP A 216 -12.09 -9.85 5.97
CA ASP A 216 -11.45 -8.52 5.82
C ASP A 216 -10.18 -8.57 4.95
N VAL A 217 -9.71 -9.76 4.60
CA VAL A 217 -8.57 -10.00 3.71
C VAL A 217 -8.90 -11.15 2.76
N ALA A 218 -8.43 -11.05 1.52
CA ALA A 218 -8.56 -12.11 0.53
C ALA A 218 -7.78 -13.35 0.94
N THR A 219 -8.29 -14.51 0.53
CA THR A 219 -7.59 -15.80 0.57
C THR A 219 -6.43 -15.80 -0.43
N GLU A 220 -5.49 -16.74 -0.27
CA GLU A 220 -4.38 -16.88 -1.20
C GLU A 220 -4.87 -17.21 -2.62
N GLU A 221 -5.89 -18.06 -2.74
CA GLU A 221 -6.51 -18.44 -4.01
C GLU A 221 -7.16 -17.24 -4.71
N GLU A 222 -7.82 -16.36 -3.95
CA GLU A 222 -8.39 -15.13 -4.46
C GLU A 222 -7.33 -14.16 -4.96
N LEU A 223 -6.23 -14.01 -4.23
CA LEU A 223 -5.09 -13.20 -4.65
C LEU A 223 -4.48 -13.73 -5.96
N ILE A 224 -4.22 -15.04 -6.05
CA ILE A 224 -3.65 -15.68 -7.25
C ILE A 224 -4.58 -15.50 -8.45
N ARG A 225 -5.89 -15.69 -8.25
CA ARG A 225 -6.90 -15.51 -9.30
C ARG A 225 -6.93 -14.06 -9.79
N TYR A 226 -6.95 -13.10 -8.85
CA TYR A 226 -6.97 -11.69 -9.17
C TYR A 226 -5.69 -11.25 -9.90
N VAL A 227 -4.50 -11.63 -9.40
CA VAL A 227 -3.22 -11.28 -10.03
C VAL A 227 -3.09 -11.90 -11.42
N SER A 228 -3.60 -13.13 -11.61
CA SER A 228 -3.67 -13.76 -12.93
C SER A 228 -4.56 -12.97 -13.89
N TRP A 229 -5.75 -12.55 -13.45
CA TRP A 229 -6.64 -11.68 -14.22
C TRP A 229 -6.00 -10.32 -14.55
N LEU A 230 -5.32 -9.70 -13.59
CA LEU A 230 -4.66 -8.40 -13.80
C LEU A 230 -3.59 -8.48 -14.90
N LYS A 231 -2.83 -9.59 -14.95
CA LYS A 231 -1.81 -9.84 -15.98
C LYS A 231 -2.40 -9.98 -17.38
N THR A 232 -3.64 -10.47 -17.53
CA THR A 232 -4.30 -10.60 -18.83
C THR A 232 -5.01 -9.33 -19.29
N ASN A 233 -5.19 -8.33 -18.40
CA ASN A 233 -5.98 -7.12 -18.65
C ASN A 233 -5.17 -5.81 -18.52
N ILE A 234 -3.87 -5.85 -18.81
CA ILE A 234 -2.95 -4.70 -18.66
C ILE A 234 -3.36 -3.51 -19.56
N TYR A 235 -3.85 -3.77 -20.78
CA TYR A 235 -4.15 -2.74 -21.79
C TYR A 235 -5.61 -2.72 -22.23
N ALA A 236 -6.49 -3.38 -21.47
CA ALA A 236 -7.93 -3.31 -21.68
C ALA A 236 -8.47 -1.92 -21.33
#